data_AF-A0A520V475-F1
#
_entry.id   AF-A0A520V475-F1
#
_cell.length_a   1.000
_cell.length_b   1.000
_cell.length_c   1.000
_cell.angle_alpha   90.00
_cell.angle_beta   90.00
_cell.angle_gamma   90.00
#
_symmetry.space_group_name_H-M   'P 1'
#
loop_
_entity.id
_entity.type
_entity.pdbx_description
1 polymer ?
#
loop_
_entity_poly.entity_id
_entity_poly.type
_entity_poly.pdbx_seq_one_letter_code
_entity_poly.pdbx_strand_id
1 'polypeptide(L)'
;MKRKKKLDTDLNRELFDTSKYIRIYELSPIWFKLLSNLENNFLRELLEDVNYIKGIESKPVNVIDNKPLSLEINFKTNSSYNLFKLSMTNEESRKIIEKIFKVTFGDEIKLSIQKP
;
A
#
# COMPACT_ATOMS: atom_id res chain seq x y z
N MET A 1 22.56 -46.90 10.71
CA MET A 1 23.32 -45.64 10.62
C MET A 1 22.43 -44.53 10.06
N LYS A 2 22.01 -43.56 10.87
CA LYS A 2 21.19 -42.41 10.40
C LYS A 2 22.13 -41.33 9.86
N ARG A 3 22.21 -41.17 8.53
CA ARG A 3 22.94 -40.05 7.89
C ARG A 3 22.16 -38.76 8.14
N LYS A 4 22.66 -37.90 9.04
CA LYS A 4 22.17 -36.52 9.16
C LYS A 4 22.59 -35.77 7.89
N LYS A 5 21.62 -35.40 7.04
CA LYS A 5 21.85 -34.44 5.95
C LYS A 5 22.34 -33.14 6.58
N LYS A 6 23.58 -32.73 6.31
CA LYS A 6 24.02 -31.37 6.60
C LYS A 6 23.11 -30.45 5.78
N LEU A 7 22.31 -29.61 6.43
CA LEU A 7 21.64 -28.52 5.74
C LEU A 7 22.73 -27.58 5.26
N ASP A 8 22.86 -27.43 3.94
CA ASP A 8 23.70 -26.39 3.33
C ASP A 8 23.09 -25.04 3.67
N THR A 9 23.61 -24.40 4.72
CA THR A 9 23.18 -23.08 5.18
C THR A 9 23.50 -21.98 4.18
N ASP A 10 24.49 -22.19 3.31
CA ASP A 10 24.91 -21.21 2.31
C ASP A 10 23.96 -21.18 1.11
N LEU A 11 23.47 -22.34 0.66
CA LEU A 11 22.45 -22.42 -0.40
C LEU A 11 21.16 -21.71 0.01
N ASN A 12 20.78 -21.83 1.29
CA ASN A 12 19.61 -21.14 1.81
C ASN A 12 19.82 -19.62 1.87
N ARG A 13 21.03 -19.14 2.20
CA ARG A 13 21.32 -17.69 2.19
C ARG A 13 21.19 -17.09 0.80
N GLU A 14 21.67 -17.78 -0.23
CA GLU A 14 21.55 -17.30 -1.62
C GLU A 14 20.10 -17.28 -2.12
N LEU A 15 19.27 -18.26 -1.72
CA LEU A 15 17.85 -18.30 -2.09
C LEU A 15 17.03 -17.14 -1.50
N PHE A 16 17.47 -16.57 -0.37
CA PHE A 16 16.82 -15.43 0.27
C PHE A 16 17.56 -14.10 0.08
N ASP A 17 18.66 -14.09 -0.67
CA ASP A 17 19.40 -12.86 -0.98
C ASP A 17 18.70 -12.08 -2.09
N THR A 18 17.75 -11.24 -1.68
CA THR A 18 16.99 -10.41 -2.60
C THR A 18 17.75 -9.15 -3.05
N SER A 19 19.00 -8.94 -2.61
CA SER A 19 19.78 -7.74 -2.94
C SER A 19 20.12 -7.62 -4.43
N LYS A 20 20.07 -8.74 -5.16
CA LYS A 20 20.32 -8.84 -6.60
C LYS A 20 19.11 -8.42 -7.45
N TYR A 21 17.93 -8.26 -6.84
CA TYR A 21 16.71 -7.87 -7.56
C TYR A 21 16.43 -6.39 -7.33
N ILE A 22 16.34 -5.63 -8.43
CA ILE A 22 15.81 -4.27 -8.40
C ILE A 22 14.30 -4.40 -8.20
N ARG A 23 13.80 -3.93 -7.06
CA ARG A 23 12.35 -3.86 -6.82
C ARG A 23 11.78 -2.79 -7.73
N ILE A 24 11.12 -3.23 -8.81
CA ILE A 24 10.54 -2.35 -9.84
C ILE A 24 9.26 -1.66 -9.33
N TYR A 25 8.61 -2.25 -8.32
CA TYR A 25 7.49 -1.69 -7.56
C TYR A 25 7.60 -2.11 -6.10
N GLU A 26 8.06 -1.22 -5.22
CA GLU A 26 7.77 -1.33 -3.79
C GLU A 26 6.43 -0.65 -3.51
N LEU A 27 5.32 -1.34 -3.79
CA LEU A 27 4.10 -0.98 -3.09
C LEU A 27 4.39 -1.15 -1.61
N SER A 28 4.30 -0.06 -0.84
CA SER A 28 4.62 -0.06 0.58
C SER A 28 3.86 -1.20 1.29
N PRO A 29 4.49 -1.94 2.22
CA PRO A 29 3.84 -3.04 2.94
C PRO A 29 2.49 -2.64 3.58
N ILE A 30 2.35 -1.38 3.98
CA ILE A 30 1.12 -0.83 4.54
C ILE A 30 0.03 -0.68 3.47
N TRP A 31 0.40 -0.35 2.23
CA TRP A 31 -0.54 -0.33 1.10
C TRP A 31 -1.01 -1.75 0.75
N PHE A 32 -0.11 -2.73 0.78
CA PHE A 32 -0.51 -4.13 0.60
C PHE A 32 -1.47 -4.60 1.70
N LYS A 33 -1.25 -4.17 2.95
CA LYS A 33 -2.18 -4.40 4.06
C LYS A 33 -3.54 -3.75 3.81
N LEU A 34 -3.57 -2.53 3.26
CA LEU A 34 -4.83 -1.88 2.86
C LEU A 34 -5.56 -2.72 1.81
N LEU A 35 -4.88 -3.09 0.73
CA LEU A 35 -5.47 -3.88 -0.37
C LEU A 35 -6.00 -5.23 0.11
N SER A 36 -5.32 -5.87 1.07
CA SER A 36 -5.71 -7.16 1.64
C SER A 36 -6.95 -7.06 2.55
N ASN A 37 -7.18 -5.89 3.15
CA ASN A 37 -8.33 -5.62 4.02
C ASN A 37 -9.56 -5.10 3.26
N LEU A 38 -9.47 -4.96 1.94
CA LEU A 38 -10.59 -4.51 1.11
C LEU A 38 -11.56 -5.67 0.83
N GLU A 39 -12.74 -5.61 1.43
CA GLU A 39 -13.88 -6.47 1.06
C GLU A 39 -14.57 -5.98 -0.23
N ASN A 40 -14.35 -4.72 -0.61
CA ASN A 40 -14.95 -4.13 -1.80
C ASN A 40 -14.06 -4.36 -3.04
N ASN A 41 -14.49 -5.26 -3.92
CA ASN A 41 -13.79 -5.61 -5.16
C ASN A 41 -13.54 -4.39 -6.07
N PHE A 42 -14.50 -3.47 -6.18
CA PHE A 42 -14.36 -2.28 -7.02
C PHE A 42 -13.26 -1.34 -6.51
N LEU A 43 -13.24 -1.08 -5.21
CA LEU A 43 -12.23 -0.22 -4.61
C LEU A 43 -10.85 -0.86 -4.68
N ARG A 44 -10.78 -2.18 -4.58
CA ARG A 44 -9.54 -2.94 -4.72
C ARG A 44 -8.95 -2.82 -6.12
N GLU A 45 -9.73 -3.10 -7.16
CA GLU A 45 -9.28 -2.96 -8.55
C GLU A 45 -8.75 -1.56 -8.84
N LEU A 46 -9.45 -0.54 -8.32
CA LEU A 46 -9.07 0.83 -8.51
C LEU A 46 -7.77 1.20 -7.78
N LEU A 47 -7.56 0.69 -6.56
CA LEU A 47 -6.35 0.95 -5.76
C LEU A 47 -5.16 0.06 -6.17
N GLU A 48 -5.39 -1.01 -6.95
CA GLU A 48 -4.36 -1.78 -7.65
C GLU A 48 -3.82 -1.03 -8.88
N ASP A 49 -4.62 -0.16 -9.49
CA ASP A 49 -4.22 0.72 -10.60
C ASP A 49 -3.43 1.97 -10.16
N VAL A 50 -2.78 1.90 -9.01
CA VAL A 50 -1.95 2.96 -8.45
C VAL A 50 -0.50 2.78 -8.91
N ASN A 51 0.10 3.88 -9.40
CA ASN A 51 1.46 3.93 -9.89
C ASN A 51 2.46 4.05 -8.74
N TYR A 52 2.25 5.05 -7.87
CA TYR A 52 3.02 5.23 -6.64
C TYR A 52 2.15 5.86 -5.55
N ILE A 53 2.53 5.62 -4.30
CA ILE A 53 2.00 6.37 -3.15
C ILE A 53 3.16 7.07 -2.45
N LYS A 54 3.07 8.38 -2.26
CA LYS A 54 4.00 9.15 -1.43
C LYS A 54 3.38 9.38 -0.05
N GLY A 55 4.24 9.48 0.96
CA GLY A 55 3.83 9.67 2.36
C GLY A 55 3.82 8.39 3.20
N ILE A 56 4.08 7.21 2.61
CA ILE A 56 4.24 5.92 3.31
C ILE A 56 5.73 5.54 3.45
N GLU A 57 6.63 6.52 3.30
CA GLU A 57 8.07 6.30 3.32
C GLU A 57 8.56 6.00 4.74
N SER A 58 8.72 4.70 4.99
CA SER A 58 9.83 4.09 5.77
C SER A 58 9.99 4.45 7.24
N LYS A 59 9.06 5.19 7.86
CA LYS A 59 9.01 5.33 9.31
C LYS A 59 7.65 4.89 9.83
N PRO A 60 7.58 4.10 10.92
CA PRO A 60 6.33 3.95 11.63
C PRO A 60 5.89 5.36 12.00
N VAL A 61 4.79 5.82 11.42
CA VAL A 61 4.24 7.15 11.69
C VAL A 61 3.59 7.08 13.06
N ASN A 62 4.43 6.93 14.08
CA ASN A 62 4.09 7.30 15.43
C ASN A 62 4.55 8.74 15.61
N VAL A 63 3.57 9.64 15.62
CA VAL A 63 3.45 10.66 16.67
C VAL A 63 4.70 11.53 16.89
N ILE A 64 5.25 12.12 15.83
CA ILE A 64 6.15 13.27 15.98
C ILE A 64 5.52 14.40 15.18
N ASP A 65 4.91 15.32 15.91
CA ASP A 65 3.99 16.38 15.46
C ASP A 65 2.59 15.84 15.16
N ASN A 66 1.55 16.42 15.80
CA ASN A 66 0.12 16.25 15.51
C ASN A 66 -0.22 16.67 14.06
N LYS A 67 0.37 16.01 13.07
CA LYS A 67 0.23 16.29 11.66
C LYS A 67 -0.45 15.09 11.01
N PRO A 68 -1.54 15.31 10.26
CA PRO A 68 -2.23 14.23 9.58
C PRO A 68 -1.30 13.58 8.57
N LEU A 69 -1.33 12.24 8.52
CA LEU A 69 -0.64 11.47 7.51
C LEU A 69 -1.12 11.92 6.13
N SER A 70 -0.24 12.59 5.39
CA SER A 70 -0.56 13.08 4.05
C SER A 70 -0.19 12.00 3.05
N LEU A 71 -1.22 11.33 2.53
CA LEU A 71 -1.08 10.27 1.53
C LEU A 71 -1.38 10.85 0.15
N GLU A 72 -0.41 10.77 -0.73
CA GLU A 72 -0.54 11.21 -2.12
C GLU A 72 -0.55 9.99 -3.03
N ILE A 73 -1.70 9.74 -3.65
CA ILE A 73 -1.95 8.59 -4.51
C ILE A 73 -1.89 9.05 -5.97
N ASN A 74 -0.97 8.47 -6.75
CA ASN A 74 -0.90 8.67 -8.19
C ASN A 74 -1.47 7.44 -8.91
N PHE A 75 -2.50 7.63 -9.74
CA PHE A 75 -3.09 6.54 -10.52
C PHE A 75 -2.36 6.37 -11.85
N LYS A 76 -2.28 5.14 -12.36
CA LYS A 76 -1.69 4.85 -13.67
C LYS A 76 -2.57 5.36 -14.81
N THR A 77 -3.90 5.31 -14.64
CA THR A 77 -4.86 5.71 -15.67
C THR A 77 -5.72 6.91 -15.24
N ASN A 78 -6.07 7.75 -16.22
CA ASN A 78 -7.01 8.85 -16.02
C ASN A 78 -8.41 8.34 -15.60
N SER A 79 -8.80 7.16 -16.08
CA SER A 79 -10.07 6.52 -15.73
C SER A 79 -10.15 6.23 -14.24
N SER A 80 -9.13 5.57 -13.67
CA SER A 80 -9.07 5.26 -12.23
C SER A 80 -9.01 6.52 -11.37
N TYR A 81 -8.25 7.53 -11.80
CA TYR A 81 -8.25 8.85 -11.15
C TYR A 81 -9.66 9.47 -11.10
N ASN A 82 -10.37 9.47 -12.23
CA ASN A 82 -11.71 10.04 -12.32
C ASN A 82 -12.73 9.25 -11.49
N LEU A 83 -12.69 7.92 -11.54
CA LEU A 83 -13.55 7.04 -10.76
C LEU A 83 -13.33 7.21 -9.26
N PHE A 84 -12.08 7.34 -8.82
CA PHE A 84 -11.77 7.58 -7.41
C PHE A 84 -12.25 8.96 -6.97
N LYS A 85 -12.02 9.98 -7.81
CA LYS A 85 -12.49 11.34 -7.55
C LYS A 85 -14.02 11.39 -7.43
N LEU A 86 -14.74 10.69 -8.31
CA LEU A 86 -16.19 10.55 -8.24
C LEU A 86 -16.62 9.81 -6.97
N SER A 87 -15.92 8.73 -6.62
CA SER A 87 -16.19 7.97 -5.39
C SER A 87 -15.96 8.80 -4.12
N MET A 88 -14.98 9.71 -4.12
CA MET A 88 -14.75 10.66 -3.02
C MET A 88 -15.75 11.81 -3.00
N THR A 89 -16.47 12.06 -4.10
CA THR A 89 -17.54 13.07 -4.16
C THR A 89 -18.86 12.51 -3.63
N ASN A 90 -19.10 11.21 -3.81
CA ASN A 90 -20.26 10.52 -3.23
C ASN A 90 -20.03 10.28 -1.73
N GLU A 91 -20.94 10.76 -0.88
CA GLU A 91 -20.82 10.69 0.57
C GLU A 91 -20.77 9.24 1.12
N GLU A 92 -21.54 8.33 0.54
CA GLU A 92 -21.56 6.92 0.98
C GLU A 92 -20.24 6.22 0.66
N SER A 93 -19.79 6.35 -0.58
CA SER A 93 -18.51 5.81 -1.05
C SER A 93 -17.34 6.42 -0.29
N ARG A 94 -17.37 7.73 -0.03
CA ARG A 94 -16.36 8.44 0.76
C ARG A 94 -16.26 7.89 2.18
N LYS A 95 -17.38 7.69 2.88
CA LYS A 95 -17.38 7.12 4.24
C LYS A 95 -16.76 5.73 4.28
N ILE A 96 -17.02 4.91 3.26
CA ILE A 96 -16.43 3.57 3.13
C ILE A 96 -14.91 3.67 2.95
N ILE A 97 -14.46 4.50 2.00
CA ILE A 97 -13.04 4.72 1.72
C ILE A 97 -12.34 5.26 2.98
N GLU A 98 -12.85 6.33 3.60
CA GLU A 98 -12.26 6.90 4.80
C GLU A 98 -12.19 5.90 5.95
N LYS A 99 -13.21 5.05 6.16
CA LYS A 99 -13.18 4.00 7.19
C LYS A 99 -12.05 3.00 6.95
N ILE A 100 -11.87 2.53 5.72
CA ILE A 100 -10.83 1.57 5.36
C ILE A 100 -9.43 2.18 5.55
N PHE A 101 -9.27 3.42 5.09
CA PHE A 101 -8.04 4.16 5.24
C PHE A 101 -7.73 4.41 6.72
N LYS A 102 -8.72 4.80 7.54
CA LYS A 102 -8.57 4.98 8.99
C LYS A 102 -8.14 3.70 9.71
N VAL A 103 -8.73 2.57 9.37
CA VAL A 103 -8.34 1.26 9.92
C VAL A 103 -6.88 0.92 9.57
N THR A 104 -6.40 1.35 8.40
CA THR A 104 -5.06 1.01 7.92
C THR A 104 -3.99 2.00 8.40
N PHE A 105 -4.29 3.29 8.45
CA PHE A 105 -3.31 4.36 8.69
C PHE A 105 -3.60 5.26 9.91
N GLY A 106 -4.75 5.11 10.59
CA GLY A 106 -5.13 5.91 11.77
C GLY A 106 -6.14 7.03 11.49
N ASP A 107 -6.58 7.75 12.51
CA ASP A 107 -7.72 8.69 12.41
C ASP A 107 -7.43 9.99 11.65
N GLU A 108 -6.17 10.43 11.61
CA GLU A 108 -5.76 11.69 10.99
C GLU A 108 -5.05 11.45 9.66
N ILE A 109 -5.82 11.27 8.58
CA ILE A 109 -5.30 11.06 7.23
C ILE A 109 -5.79 12.18 6.31
N LYS A 110 -4.86 12.78 5.58
CA LYS A 110 -5.15 13.70 4.48
C LYS A 110 -4.86 12.99 3.16
N LEU A 111 -5.91 12.69 2.41
CA LEU A 111 -5.79 12.06 1.08
C LEU A 111 -5.68 13.13 0.00
N SER A 112 -4.62 13.05 -0.79
CA SER A 112 -4.47 13.78 -2.05
C SER A 112 -4.35 12.79 -3.21
N ILE A 113 -4.95 13.13 -4.34
CA ILE A 113 -4.87 12.34 -5.57
C ILE A 113 -4.19 13.15 -6.66
N GLN A 114 -3.31 12.50 -7.41
CA GLN A 114 -2.63 13.08 -8.56
C GLN A 114 -3.09 12.40 -9.85
N LYS A 115 -3.15 13.20 -10.91
CA LYS A 115 -3.33 12.69 -12.27
C LYS A 115 -2.07 11.93 -12.71
N PRO A 116 -2.19 10.94 -13.61
CA PRO A 116 -1.07 10.30 -14.26
C PRO A 116 -0.13 11.30 -14.94
#